data_AF-A0A9P6Y973-F1
#
_entry.id   AF-A0A9P6Y973-F1
#
_cell.length_a   1.000
_cell.length_b   1.000
_cell.length_c   1.000
_cell.angle_alpha   90.00
_cell.angle_beta   90.00
_cell.angle_gamma   90.00
#
_symmetry.space_group_name_H-M   'P 1'
#
loop_
_entity.id
_entity.type
_entity.pdbx_description
1 polymer ?
#
loop_
_entity_poly.entity_id
_entity_poly.type
_entity_poly.pdbx_seq_one_letter_code
_entity_poly.pdbx_strand_id
1 'polypeptide(L)'
;MVKKVTQSFCRNRCQWRNDRIKQLQSQRNDTFRRYSDNPTCLNILLPEVENKLAKLQTEIAEIDILRTGKRWIENNEKSAGYLKRTAESRNIKRNITKLVHPETGLECLDIKAKLDAASNFYSTLYSTEPIDHHDLESMLNTIDKQVSPSDAKHIISSISFDDILDGARRTPHKSSPGMDGLPYEILHLIISHLSCKSLVLEVYNDAINKALFPKSW
;
A
#
# COMPACT_ATOMS: atom_id res chain seq x y z
N MET A 1 5.44 -25.61 0.86
CA MET A 1 4.38 -26.34 1.59
C MET A 1 3.17 -25.45 1.89
N VAL A 2 3.35 -24.31 2.56
CA VAL A 2 2.28 -23.36 2.95
C VAL A 2 1.35 -22.94 1.79
N LYS A 3 1.89 -22.46 0.65
CA LYS A 3 1.09 -22.04 -0.51
C LYS A 3 0.08 -23.09 -0.99
N LYS A 4 0.50 -24.36 -1.09
CA LYS A 4 -0.37 -25.46 -1.53
C LYS A 4 -1.49 -25.73 -0.52
N VAL A 5 -1.14 -25.72 0.78
CA VAL A 5 -2.11 -25.90 1.87
C VAL A 5 -3.14 -24.76 1.88
N THR A 6 -2.70 -23.51 1.79
CA THR A 6 -3.60 -22.34 1.74
C THR A 6 -4.52 -22.39 0.53
N GLN A 7 -4.01 -22.71 -0.66
CA GLN A 7 -4.83 -22.83 -1.87
C GLN A 7 -5.89 -23.93 -1.73
N SER A 8 -5.52 -25.09 -1.19
CA SER A 8 -6.45 -26.19 -0.94
C SER A 8 -7.54 -25.80 0.05
N PHE A 9 -7.16 -25.22 1.19
CA PHE A 9 -8.10 -24.74 2.21
C PHE A 9 -9.07 -23.69 1.64
N CYS A 10 -8.57 -22.69 0.92
CA CYS A 10 -9.41 -21.65 0.32
C CYS A 10 -10.40 -22.24 -0.70
N ARG A 11 -9.98 -23.18 -1.55
CA ARG A 11 -10.87 -23.86 -2.50
C ARG A 11 -11.97 -24.63 -1.77
N ASN A 12 -11.61 -25.44 -0.78
CA ASN A 12 -12.55 -26.21 0.03
C ASN A 12 -13.52 -25.29 0.78
N ARG A 13 -13.04 -24.19 1.36
CA ARG A 13 -13.87 -23.21 2.06
C ARG A 13 -14.85 -22.50 1.12
N CYS A 14 -14.42 -22.13 -0.09
CA CYS A 14 -15.29 -21.56 -1.12
C CYS A 14 -16.37 -22.56 -1.55
N GLN A 15 -15.99 -23.82 -1.78
CA GLN A 15 -16.92 -24.88 -2.15
C GLN A 15 -17.96 -25.11 -1.04
N TRP A 16 -17.49 -25.31 0.20
CA TRP A 16 -18.35 -25.45 1.38
C TRP A 16 -19.35 -24.30 1.52
N ARG A 17 -18.91 -23.06 1.30
CA ARG A 17 -19.79 -21.89 1.40
C ARG A 17 -20.89 -21.94 0.35
N ASN A 18 -20.55 -22.26 -0.90
CA ASN A 18 -21.52 -22.37 -1.99
C ASN A 18 -22.55 -23.47 -1.71
N ASP A 19 -22.10 -24.64 -1.26
CA ASP A 19 -22.98 -25.76 -0.94
C ASP A 19 -23.87 -25.44 0.26
N ARG A 20 -23.31 -24.77 1.28
CA ARG A 20 -24.07 -24.36 2.46
C ARG A 20 -25.14 -23.32 2.13
N ILE A 21 -24.83 -22.35 1.25
CA ILE A 21 -25.82 -21.38 0.76
C ILE A 21 -26.96 -22.09 0.03
N LYS A 22 -26.66 -23.04 -0.88
CA LYS A 22 -27.68 -23.82 -1.57
C LYS A 22 -28.57 -24.60 -0.61
N GLN A 23 -27.97 -25.25 0.40
CA GLN A 23 -28.71 -25.96 1.44
C GLN A 23 -29.65 -25.04 2.22
N LEU A 24 -29.15 -23.89 2.69
CA LEU A 24 -29.95 -22.92 3.45
C LEU A 24 -31.07 -22.32 2.58
N GLN A 25 -30.81 -22.06 1.30
CA GLN A 25 -31.85 -21.60 0.36
C GLN A 25 -32.94 -22.66 0.14
N SER A 26 -32.57 -23.93 0.03
CA SER A 26 -33.54 -25.04 -0.04
C SER A 26 -34.37 -25.12 1.23
N GLN A 27 -33.73 -25.10 2.40
CA GLN A 27 -34.42 -25.11 3.70
C GLN A 27 -35.39 -23.94 3.86
N ARG A 28 -34.98 -22.73 3.45
CA ARG A 28 -35.83 -21.54 3.43
C ARG A 28 -37.05 -21.78 2.54
N ASN A 29 -36.84 -22.23 1.30
CA ASN A 29 -37.93 -22.46 0.34
C ASN A 29 -38.89 -23.56 0.80
N ASP A 30 -38.38 -24.64 1.40
CA ASP A 30 -39.20 -25.72 1.95
C ASP A 30 -40.04 -25.24 3.15
N THR A 31 -39.45 -24.41 4.02
CA THR A 31 -40.18 -23.79 5.14
C THR A 31 -41.31 -22.90 4.63
N PHE A 32 -41.04 -22.06 3.62
CA PHE A 32 -42.07 -21.25 2.96
C PHE A 32 -43.19 -22.10 2.33
N ARG A 33 -42.85 -23.22 1.67
CA ARG A 33 -43.84 -24.11 1.06
C ARG A 33 -44.71 -24.83 2.09
N ARG A 34 -44.13 -25.28 3.21
CA ARG A 34 -44.85 -26.06 4.23
C ARG A 34 -45.75 -25.23 5.12
N TYR A 35 -45.38 -23.98 5.36
CA TYR A 35 -46.06 -23.09 6.28
C TYR A 35 -46.58 -21.82 5.60
N SER A 36 -46.87 -21.88 4.29
CA SER A 36 -47.35 -20.73 3.51
C SER A 36 -48.55 -20.04 4.16
N ASP A 37 -49.43 -20.83 4.77
CA ASP A 37 -50.69 -20.38 5.34
C ASP A 37 -50.60 -20.10 6.85
N ASN A 38 -49.41 -20.26 7.46
CA ASN A 38 -49.19 -20.02 8.89
C ASN A 38 -48.05 -19.00 9.12
N PRO A 39 -48.38 -17.70 9.14
CA PRO A 39 -47.40 -16.62 9.34
C PRO A 39 -46.64 -16.72 10.66
N THR A 40 -47.26 -17.23 11.72
CA THR A 40 -46.64 -17.39 13.04
C THR A 40 -45.50 -18.40 12.99
N CYS A 41 -45.72 -19.55 12.35
CA CYS A 41 -44.66 -20.55 12.15
C CYS A 41 -43.52 -20.01 11.29
N LEU A 42 -43.82 -19.25 10.23
CA LEU A 42 -42.79 -18.62 9.39
C LEU A 42 -41.92 -17.64 10.19
N ASN A 43 -42.54 -16.77 11.00
CA ASN A 43 -41.83 -15.79 11.83
C ASN A 43 -40.93 -16.43 12.89
N ILE A 44 -41.21 -17.66 13.32
CA ILE A 44 -40.37 -18.39 14.28
C ILE A 44 -39.24 -19.13 13.56
N LEU A 45 -39.52 -19.77 12.41
CA LEU A 45 -38.62 -20.72 11.77
C LEU A 45 -37.68 -20.09 10.73
N LEU A 46 -38.11 -19.04 10.03
CA LEU A 46 -37.28 -18.37 9.01
C LEU A 46 -36.08 -17.59 9.55
N PRO A 47 -36.19 -16.83 10.67
CA PRO A 47 -35.09 -15.95 11.09
C PRO A 47 -33.76 -16.67 11.29
N GLU A 48 -33.76 -17.90 11.80
CA GLU A 48 -32.53 -18.67 11.98
C GLU A 48 -31.84 -18.98 10.65
N VAL A 49 -32.62 -19.43 9.65
CA VAL A 49 -32.11 -19.78 8.32
C VAL A 49 -31.65 -18.53 7.58
N GLU A 50 -32.42 -17.45 7.67
CA GLU A 50 -32.12 -16.15 7.04
C GLU A 50 -30.87 -15.51 7.65
N ASN A 51 -30.72 -15.55 8.98
CA ASN A 51 -29.51 -15.04 9.65
C ASN A 51 -28.25 -15.82 9.23
N LYS A 52 -28.35 -17.15 9.14
CA LYS A 52 -27.22 -17.99 8.66
C LYS A 52 -26.89 -17.68 7.19
N LEU A 53 -27.90 -17.47 6.35
CA LEU A 53 -27.72 -17.11 4.95
C LEU A 53 -27.09 -15.72 4.80
N ALA A 54 -27.62 -14.73 5.52
CA ALA A 54 -27.14 -13.35 5.54
C ALA A 54 -25.67 -13.25 5.98
N LYS A 55 -25.28 -14.04 7.00
CA LYS A 55 -23.88 -14.12 7.44
C LYS A 55 -22.96 -14.59 6.32
N LEU A 56 -23.30 -15.68 5.62
CA LEU A 56 -22.47 -16.20 4.53
C LEU A 56 -22.44 -15.27 3.31
N GLN A 57 -23.54 -14.59 3.02
CA GLN A 57 -23.60 -13.58 1.95
C GLN A 57 -22.76 -12.34 2.29
N THR A 58 -22.76 -11.93 3.55
CA THR A 58 -21.92 -10.82 4.04
C THR A 58 -20.43 -11.17 3.90
N GLU A 59 -20.01 -12.37 4.30
CA GLU A 59 -18.63 -12.83 4.08
C GLU A 59 -18.21 -12.78 2.59
N ILE A 60 -19.11 -13.12 1.66
CA ILE A 60 -18.83 -13.05 0.21
C ILE A 60 -18.65 -11.59 -0.22
N ALA A 61 -19.55 -10.71 0.21
CA ALA A 61 -19.48 -9.29 -0.12
C ALA A 61 -18.17 -8.67 0.39
N GLU A 62 -17.76 -9.00 1.61
CA GLU A 62 -16.47 -8.55 2.18
C GLU A 62 -15.27 -9.04 1.36
N ILE A 63 -15.25 -10.31 0.95
CA ILE A 63 -14.19 -10.85 0.10
C ILE A 63 -14.15 -10.12 -1.25
N ASP A 64 -15.31 -9.85 -1.87
CA ASP A 64 -15.37 -9.18 -3.15
C ASP A 64 -14.98 -7.71 -3.05
N ILE A 65 -15.35 -7.02 -1.97
CA ILE A 65 -14.85 -5.69 -1.60
C ILE A 65 -13.33 -5.70 -1.55
N LEU A 66 -12.72 -6.65 -0.83
CA LEU A 66 -11.27 -6.77 -0.76
C LEU A 66 -10.63 -6.97 -2.14
N ARG A 67 -11.26 -7.76 -3.02
CA ARG A 67 -10.78 -7.99 -4.41
C ARG A 67 -10.85 -6.73 -5.27
N THR A 68 -11.83 -5.85 -5.05
CA THR A 68 -11.86 -4.55 -5.75
C THR A 68 -10.69 -3.66 -5.38
N GLY A 69 -10.14 -3.85 -4.17
CA GLY A 69 -9.03 -3.08 -3.62
C GLY A 69 -9.31 -1.57 -3.54
N LYS A 70 -10.59 -1.18 -3.37
CA LYS A 70 -10.99 0.18 -3.00
C LYS A 70 -11.01 0.28 -1.46
N ARG A 71 -10.21 1.18 -0.90
CA ARG A 71 -10.09 1.40 0.55
C ARG A 71 -11.27 2.20 1.12
N TRP A 72 -11.80 3.13 0.32
CA TRP A 72 -13.00 3.89 0.60
C TRP A 72 -14.06 3.47 -0.41
N ILE A 73 -15.08 2.76 0.07
CA ILE A 73 -16.28 2.53 -0.72
C ILE A 73 -17.22 3.68 -0.38
N GLU A 74 -17.35 4.63 -1.30
CA GLU A 74 -18.41 5.62 -1.23
C GLU A 74 -19.75 4.86 -1.09
N ASN A 75 -20.48 5.14 -0.01
CA ASN A 75 -21.85 4.67 0.25
C ASN A 75 -22.06 3.19 0.61
N ASN A 76 -21.09 2.50 1.23
CA ASN A 76 -21.30 1.13 1.72
C ASN A 76 -21.80 0.16 0.61
N GLU A 77 -21.38 0.40 -0.64
CA GLU A 77 -21.80 -0.35 -1.82
C GLU A 77 -21.48 -1.85 -1.68
N LYS A 78 -22.54 -2.66 -1.74
CA LYS A 78 -22.51 -4.14 -1.62
C LYS A 78 -23.03 -4.85 -2.86
N SER A 79 -23.30 -4.13 -3.94
CA SER A 79 -23.78 -4.69 -5.20
C SER A 79 -22.75 -5.64 -5.80
N ALA A 80 -23.07 -6.93 -5.82
CA ALA A 80 -22.21 -7.98 -6.37
C ALA A 80 -21.79 -7.69 -7.82
N GLY A 81 -22.70 -7.14 -8.64
CA GLY A 81 -22.41 -6.78 -10.02
C GLY A 81 -21.41 -5.63 -10.13
N TYR A 82 -21.53 -4.62 -9.28
CA TYR A 82 -20.57 -3.52 -9.23
C TYR A 82 -19.19 -3.98 -8.74
N LEU A 83 -19.15 -4.77 -7.66
CA LEU A 83 -17.90 -5.29 -7.10
C LEU A 83 -17.16 -6.16 -8.12
N LYS A 84 -17.88 -7.06 -8.81
CA LYS A 84 -17.33 -7.88 -9.89
C LYS A 84 -16.72 -7.04 -11.01
N ARG A 85 -17.47 -6.09 -11.58
CA ARG A 85 -16.98 -5.21 -12.67
C ARG A 85 -15.77 -4.40 -12.24
N THR A 86 -15.75 -3.94 -11.00
CA THR A 86 -14.64 -3.16 -10.44
C THR A 86 -13.38 -4.02 -10.30
N ALA A 87 -13.51 -5.25 -9.78
CA ALA A 87 -12.41 -6.19 -9.66
C ALA A 87 -11.86 -6.61 -11.04
N GLU A 88 -12.73 -6.88 -12.01
CA GLU A 88 -12.35 -7.19 -13.39
C GLU A 88 -11.63 -6.02 -14.05
N SER A 89 -12.18 -4.81 -13.97
CA SER A 89 -11.54 -3.59 -14.48
C SER A 89 -10.16 -3.37 -13.88
N ARG A 90 -10.00 -3.60 -12.58
CA ARG A 90 -8.70 -3.52 -11.90
C ARG A 90 -7.73 -4.58 -12.43
N ASN A 91 -8.20 -5.82 -12.62
CA ASN A 91 -7.36 -6.90 -13.13
C ASN A 91 -6.85 -6.59 -14.54
N ILE A 92 -7.72 -6.08 -15.42
CA ILE A 92 -7.36 -5.63 -16.77
C ILE A 92 -6.30 -4.54 -16.70
N LYS A 93 -6.50 -3.50 -15.87
CA LYS A 93 -5.54 -2.39 -15.73
C LYS A 93 -4.20 -2.80 -15.15
N ARG A 94 -4.16 -3.84 -14.30
CA ARG A 94 -2.92 -4.36 -13.69
C ARG A 94 -2.19 -5.37 -14.55
N ASN A 95 -2.85 -5.93 -15.56
CA ASN A 95 -2.25 -6.91 -16.42
C ASN A 95 -1.36 -6.22 -17.46
N ILE A 96 -0.06 -6.52 -17.42
CA ILE A 96 0.87 -6.11 -18.47
C ILE A 96 0.63 -7.03 -19.66
N THR A 97 -0.09 -6.53 -20.67
CA THR A 97 -0.49 -7.30 -21.85
C THR A 97 0.67 -7.61 -22.76
N LYS A 98 1.64 -6.69 -22.88
CA LYS A 98 2.85 -6.87 -23.69
C LYS A 98 4.06 -6.16 -23.09
N LEU A 99 5.23 -6.73 -23.31
CA LEU A 99 6.53 -6.08 -23.16
C LEU A 99 7.27 -6.18 -24.50
N VAL A 100 8.29 -5.36 -24.69
CA VAL A 100 9.23 -5.50 -25.81
C VAL A 100 10.55 -5.97 -25.22
N HIS A 101 11.13 -7.03 -25.78
CA HIS A 101 12.39 -7.56 -25.29
C HIS A 101 13.53 -6.57 -25.59
N PRO A 102 14.36 -6.19 -24.60
CA PRO A 102 15.38 -5.15 -24.77
C PRO A 102 16.44 -5.49 -25.83
N GLU A 103 16.88 -6.75 -25.93
CA GLU A 103 17.91 -7.16 -26.90
C GLU A 103 17.35 -7.45 -28.31
N THR A 104 16.22 -8.15 -28.41
CA THR A 104 15.70 -8.63 -29.70
C THR A 104 14.68 -7.70 -30.33
N GLY A 105 14.11 -6.76 -29.56
CA GLY A 105 13.05 -5.86 -30.00
C GLY A 105 11.71 -6.55 -30.27
N LEU A 106 11.57 -7.85 -29.95
CA LEU A 106 10.35 -8.62 -30.21
C LEU A 106 9.30 -8.41 -29.11
N GLU A 107 8.01 -8.51 -29.48
CA GLU A 107 6.91 -8.45 -28.53
C GLU A 107 6.81 -9.73 -27.68
N CYS A 108 6.82 -9.56 -26.37
CA CYS A 108 6.63 -10.61 -25.37
C CYS A 108 5.18 -10.62 -24.88
N LEU A 109 4.42 -11.65 -25.24
CA LEU A 109 3.00 -11.78 -24.90
C LEU A 109 2.75 -12.79 -23.77
N ASP A 110 3.52 -13.87 -23.70
CA ASP A 110 3.42 -14.87 -22.65
C ASP A 110 4.21 -14.48 -21.39
N ILE A 111 3.89 -15.14 -20.27
CA ILE A 111 4.48 -14.83 -18.97
C ILE A 111 5.99 -15.11 -18.95
N LYS A 112 6.44 -16.19 -19.61
CA LYS A 112 7.85 -16.58 -19.59
C LYS A 112 8.70 -15.56 -20.34
N ALA A 113 8.28 -15.17 -21.55
CA ALA A 113 8.96 -14.15 -22.33
C ALA A 113 8.96 -12.77 -21.63
N LYS A 114 7.86 -12.40 -20.97
CA LYS A 114 7.80 -11.15 -20.19
C LYS A 114 8.77 -11.13 -19.01
N LEU A 115 8.88 -12.25 -18.29
CA LEU A 115 9.81 -12.38 -17.17
C LEU A 115 11.27 -12.33 -17.66
N ASP A 116 11.55 -12.99 -18.77
CA ASP A 116 12.86 -12.97 -19.41
C ASP A 116 13.26 -11.56 -19.84
N ALA A 117 12.39 -10.87 -20.59
CA ALA A 117 12.60 -9.47 -21.00
C ALA A 117 12.82 -8.52 -19.81
N ALA A 118 12.02 -8.65 -18.75
CA ALA A 118 12.18 -7.86 -17.53
C ALA A 118 13.50 -8.18 -16.81
N SER A 119 13.85 -9.45 -16.70
CA SER A 119 15.10 -9.89 -16.08
C SER A 119 16.31 -9.34 -16.83
N ASN A 120 16.32 -9.46 -18.16
CA ASN A 120 17.39 -8.94 -19.00
C ASN A 120 17.53 -7.42 -18.84
N PHE A 121 16.42 -6.69 -18.99
CA PHE A 121 16.41 -5.23 -18.87
C PHE A 121 16.99 -4.75 -17.53
N TYR A 122 16.49 -5.29 -16.41
CA TYR A 122 16.96 -4.85 -15.09
C TYR A 122 18.36 -5.36 -14.75
N SER A 123 18.76 -6.52 -15.27
CA SER A 123 20.15 -6.98 -15.11
C SER A 123 21.12 -6.04 -15.80
N THR A 124 20.78 -5.56 -16.99
CA THR A 124 21.57 -4.56 -17.73
C THR A 124 21.54 -3.19 -17.05
N LEU A 125 20.35 -2.69 -16.66
CA LEU A 125 20.19 -1.38 -16.02
C LEU A 125 20.97 -1.26 -14.71
N TYR A 126 21.06 -2.35 -13.95
CA TYR A 126 21.81 -2.39 -12.70
C TYR A 126 23.17 -3.07 -12.84
N SER A 127 23.62 -3.33 -14.07
CA SER A 127 25.00 -3.76 -14.29
C SER A 127 25.95 -2.61 -14.01
N THR A 128 27.14 -2.92 -13.52
CA THR A 128 28.22 -1.95 -13.38
C THR A 128 28.65 -1.51 -14.78
N GLU A 129 28.29 -0.28 -15.13
CA GLU A 129 28.86 0.39 -16.29
C GLU A 129 30.29 0.86 -15.95
N PRO A 130 31.28 0.65 -16.83
CA PRO A 130 32.61 1.18 -16.62
C PRO A 130 32.54 2.71 -16.59
N ILE A 131 33.06 3.30 -15.51
CA ILE A 131 33.17 4.75 -15.39
C ILE A 131 34.46 5.18 -16.08
N ASP A 132 34.39 6.21 -16.92
CA ASP A 132 35.61 6.86 -17.41
C ASP A 132 36.28 7.61 -16.25
N HIS A 133 37.39 7.05 -15.78
CA HIS A 133 38.17 7.63 -14.69
C HIS A 133 38.78 8.99 -15.08
N HIS A 134 39.07 9.23 -16.36
CA HIS A 134 39.58 10.51 -16.81
C HIS A 134 38.53 11.61 -16.68
N ASP A 135 37.30 11.34 -17.14
CA ASP A 135 36.19 12.30 -17.00
C ASP A 135 35.82 12.51 -15.54
N LEU A 136 35.80 11.45 -14.73
CA LEU A 136 35.58 11.54 -13.29
C LEU A 136 36.65 12.41 -12.62
N GLU A 137 37.94 12.18 -12.90
CA GLU A 137 39.03 12.97 -12.35
C GLU A 137 38.98 14.42 -12.83
N SER A 138 38.69 14.64 -14.12
CA SER A 138 38.50 15.97 -14.70
C SER A 138 37.42 16.75 -13.95
N MET A 139 36.24 16.12 -13.75
CA MET A 139 35.14 16.70 -12.99
C MET A 139 35.52 16.94 -11.52
N LEU A 140 36.15 15.96 -10.85
CA LEU A 140 36.55 16.07 -9.45
C LEU A 140 37.68 17.08 -9.20
N ASN A 141 38.49 17.38 -10.21
CA ASN A 141 39.54 18.39 -10.12
C ASN A 141 38.99 19.82 -10.26
N THR A 142 37.75 19.99 -10.70
CA THR A 142 37.08 21.31 -10.71
C THR A 142 36.51 21.73 -9.35
N ILE A 143 36.44 20.80 -8.39
CA ILE A 143 35.88 21.04 -7.07
C ILE A 143 36.96 21.00 -5.98
N ASP A 144 36.79 21.84 -4.97
CA ASP A 144 37.60 21.74 -3.76
C ASP A 144 37.21 20.47 -2.99
N LYS A 145 38.17 19.54 -2.89
CA LYS A 145 37.97 18.24 -2.22
C LYS A 145 37.96 18.34 -0.70
N GLN A 146 38.25 19.54 -0.16
CA GLN A 146 38.33 19.81 1.26
C GLN A 146 37.55 21.07 1.57
N VAL A 147 36.75 21.01 2.63
CA VAL A 147 36.13 22.20 3.23
C VAL A 147 37.18 22.99 3.99
N SER A 148 37.03 24.31 4.03
CA SER A 148 37.93 25.15 4.82
C SER A 148 37.80 24.80 6.32
N PRO A 149 38.84 25.02 7.15
CA PRO A 149 38.73 24.78 8.59
C PRO A 149 37.61 25.59 9.26
N SER A 150 37.24 26.76 8.71
CA SER A 150 36.08 27.54 9.18
C SER A 150 34.76 26.85 8.82
N ASP A 151 34.61 26.37 7.59
CA ASP A 151 33.38 25.70 7.16
C ASP A 151 33.20 24.37 7.88
N ALA A 152 34.29 23.62 8.08
CA ALA A 152 34.28 22.39 8.87
C ALA A 152 33.73 22.62 10.28
N LYS A 153 34.18 23.70 10.94
CA LYS A 153 33.66 24.10 12.27
C LYS A 153 32.20 24.57 12.21
N HIS A 154 31.81 25.26 11.15
CA HIS A 154 30.45 25.74 10.96
C HIS A 154 29.45 24.58 10.76
N ILE A 155 29.80 23.58 9.95
CA ILE A 155 28.93 22.43 9.62
C ILE A 155 28.56 21.61 10.86
N ILE A 156 29.47 21.51 11.84
CA ILE A 156 29.25 20.78 13.09
C ILE A 156 28.77 21.67 14.25
N SER A 157 28.55 22.97 13.99
CA SER A 157 28.06 23.88 15.00
C SER A 157 26.61 23.58 15.36
N SER A 158 26.16 24.06 16.52
CA SER A 158 24.78 23.88 16.96
C SER A 158 23.82 24.60 16.02
N ILE A 159 22.73 23.92 15.65
CA ILE A 159 21.68 24.48 14.80
C ILE A 159 20.90 25.51 15.63
N SER A 160 20.76 26.72 15.10
CA SER A 160 19.97 27.78 15.73
C SER A 160 18.47 27.57 15.50
N PHE A 161 17.64 28.24 16.30
CA PHE A 161 16.19 28.12 16.11
C PHE A 161 15.73 28.72 14.77
N ASP A 162 16.40 29.77 14.30
CA ASP A 162 16.09 30.41 13.02
C ASP A 162 16.42 29.48 11.84
N ASP A 163 17.53 28.72 11.92
CA ASP A 163 17.87 27.71 10.91
C ASP A 163 16.76 26.63 10.79
N ILE A 164 16.23 26.19 11.94
CA ILE A 164 15.15 25.19 11.97
C ILE A 164 13.86 25.78 11.39
N LEU A 165 13.55 27.02 11.72
CA LEU A 165 12.36 27.70 11.19
C LEU A 165 12.43 27.87 9.67
N ASP A 166 13.58 28.27 9.14
CA ASP A 166 13.79 28.39 7.69
C ASP A 166 13.80 27.02 6.99
N GLY A 167 14.31 25.98 7.65
CA GLY A 167 14.14 24.60 7.21
C GLY A 167 12.65 24.21 7.10
N ALA A 168 11.87 24.48 8.15
CA ALA A 168 10.46 24.15 8.21
C ALA A 168 9.62 24.95 7.20
N ARG A 169 10.02 26.16 6.80
CA ARG A 169 9.31 26.94 5.76
C ARG A 169 9.43 26.32 4.36
N ARG A 170 10.49 25.57 4.09
CA ARG A 170 10.74 24.95 2.78
C ARG A 170 10.00 23.64 2.57
N THR A 171 9.22 23.19 3.56
CA THR A 171 8.48 21.93 3.44
C THR A 171 7.35 22.04 2.42
N PRO A 172 7.15 21.04 1.55
CA PRO A 172 6.12 21.07 0.52
C PRO A 172 4.72 21.01 1.12
N HIS A 173 3.79 21.83 0.58
CA HIS A 173 2.35 21.82 0.95
C HIS A 173 1.57 20.61 0.43
N LYS A 174 2.21 19.74 -0.37
CA LYS A 174 1.57 18.56 -0.96
C LYS A 174 2.54 17.41 -0.93
N SER A 175 2.62 16.75 0.21
CA SER A 175 3.30 15.46 0.34
C SER A 175 2.42 14.47 1.08
N SER A 176 2.66 13.19 0.82
CA SER A 176 2.13 12.14 1.69
C SER A 176 2.80 12.25 3.07
N PRO A 177 2.05 12.11 4.17
CA PRO A 177 2.62 12.11 5.52
C PRO A 177 3.48 10.86 5.75
N GLY A 178 4.35 10.93 6.78
CA GLY A 178 5.16 9.81 7.23
C GLY A 178 4.35 8.72 7.93
N MET A 179 5.05 7.80 8.62
CA MET A 179 4.41 6.74 9.40
C MET A 179 3.58 7.27 10.58
N ASP A 180 3.86 8.49 11.03
CA ASP A 180 3.12 9.21 12.08
C ASP A 180 1.78 9.79 11.59
N GLY A 181 1.57 9.84 10.27
CA GLY A 181 0.37 10.41 9.67
C GLY A 181 0.29 11.94 9.74
N LEU A 182 1.35 12.62 10.18
CA LEU A 182 1.37 14.09 10.31
C LEU A 182 1.82 14.73 8.99
N PRO A 183 1.04 15.67 8.43
CA PRO A 183 1.45 16.39 7.23
C PRO A 183 2.42 17.54 7.61
N TYR A 184 3.22 17.99 6.65
CA TYR A 184 4.26 19.00 6.90
C TYR A 184 3.71 20.34 7.42
N GLU A 185 2.47 20.69 7.09
CA GLU A 185 1.81 21.91 7.58
C GLU A 185 1.63 21.85 9.11
N ILE A 186 1.31 20.68 9.65
CA ILE A 186 1.20 20.48 11.10
C ILE A 186 2.58 20.51 11.75
N LEU A 187 3.58 19.89 11.12
CA LEU A 187 4.97 19.95 11.59
C LEU A 187 5.48 21.39 11.63
N HIS A 188 5.20 22.18 10.59
CA HIS A 188 5.56 23.59 10.51
C HIS A 188 4.93 24.42 11.64
N LEU A 189 3.65 24.18 11.94
CA LEU A 189 2.96 24.84 13.06
C LEU A 189 3.58 24.47 14.41
N ILE A 190 3.91 23.19 14.63
CA ILE A 190 4.56 22.72 15.87
C ILE A 190 5.93 23.37 16.02
N ILE A 191 6.76 23.34 14.98
CA ILE A 191 8.12 23.93 15.00
C ILE A 191 8.06 25.44 15.24
N SER A 192 7.09 26.13 14.65
CA SER A 192 6.94 27.59 14.79
C SER A 192 6.40 28.02 16.15
N HIS A 193 5.84 27.09 16.94
CA HIS A 193 5.22 27.43 18.22
C HIS A 193 6.27 27.62 19.32
N LEU A 194 6.28 28.80 19.97
CA LEU A 194 7.25 29.17 21.00
C LEU A 194 7.35 28.17 22.16
N SER A 195 6.24 27.55 22.57
CA SER A 195 6.26 26.54 23.65
C SER A 195 7.01 25.26 23.27
N CYS A 196 7.21 25.01 21.97
CA CYS A 196 7.94 23.85 21.46
C CYS A 196 9.41 24.18 21.19
N LYS A 197 9.82 25.46 21.27
CA LYS A 197 11.17 25.92 20.91
C LYS A 197 12.29 25.16 21.62
N SER A 198 12.18 24.96 22.94
CA SER A 198 13.20 24.26 23.72
C SER A 198 13.35 22.80 23.28
N LEU A 199 12.22 22.10 23.13
CA LEU A 199 12.19 20.70 22.70
C LEU A 199 12.72 20.55 21.27
N VAL A 200 12.32 21.44 20.36
CA VAL A 200 12.77 21.42 18.96
C VAL A 200 14.28 21.64 18.89
N LEU A 201 14.82 22.62 19.60
CA LEU A 201 16.26 22.85 19.67
C LEU A 201 17.01 21.64 20.24
N GLU A 202 16.48 21.04 21.30
CA GLU A 202 17.06 19.85 21.92
C GLU A 202 17.10 18.68 20.94
N VAL A 203 16.00 18.37 20.26
CA VAL A 203 15.92 17.27 19.29
C VAL A 203 16.95 17.41 18.17
N TYR A 204 17.06 18.59 17.55
CA TYR A 204 17.99 18.81 16.44
C TYR A 204 19.46 18.82 16.89
N ASN A 205 19.76 19.45 18.03
CA ASN A 205 21.12 19.51 18.53
C ASN A 205 21.58 18.20 19.19
N ASP A 206 20.67 17.38 19.72
CA ASP A 206 20.99 16.04 20.22
C ASP A 206 21.35 15.08 19.07
N ALA A 207 20.72 15.23 17.90
CA ALA A 207 21.09 14.48 16.71
C ALA A 207 22.56 14.75 16.29
N ILE A 208 22.99 16.02 16.31
CA ILE A 208 24.37 16.39 15.95
C ILE A 208 25.37 16.05 17.06
N ASN A 209 25.08 16.45 18.31
CA ASN A 209 26.07 16.39 19.39
C ASN A 209 26.12 15.03 20.08
N LYS A 210 25.03 14.26 20.05
CA LYS A 210 24.89 12.99 20.79
C LYS A 210 24.58 11.79 19.89
N ALA A 211 24.43 12.01 18.57
CA ALA A 211 23.99 10.99 17.62
C ALA A 211 22.67 10.29 18.03
N LEU A 212 21.76 11.04 18.65
CA LEU A 212 20.46 10.53 19.08
C LEU A 212 19.44 10.68 17.94
N PHE A 213 19.04 9.55 17.37
CA PHE A 213 18.05 9.49 16.30
C PHE A 213 16.84 8.63 16.70
N PRO A 214 15.64 8.93 16.20
CA PRO A 214 14.48 8.06 16.35
C PRO A 214 14.77 6.66 15.81
N LYS A 215 14.31 5.61 16.50
CA LYS A 215 14.45 4.21 16.04
C LYS A 215 13.75 3.91 14.70
N SER A 216 12.85 4.78 14.28
CA SER A 216 12.09 4.68 13.04
C SER A 216 12.77 5.32 11.84
N TRP A 217 13.88 6.04 12.05
CA TRP A 217 14.71 6.58 10.98
C TRP A 217 15.64 5.49 10.41
#